data_AF-A0A9W9WPT0-F1
#
_entry.id   AF-A0A9W9WPT0-F1
#
_cell.length_a   1.000
_cell.length_b   1.000
_cell.length_c   1.000
_cell.angle_alpha   90.00
_cell.angle_beta   90.00
_cell.angle_gamma   90.00
#
_symmetry.space_group_name_H-M   'P 1'
#
loop_
_entity.id
_entity.type
_entity.pdbx_description
1 polymer ?
#
loop_
_entity_poly.entity_id
_entity_poly.type
_entity_poly.pdbx_seq_one_letter_code
_entity_poly.pdbx_strand_id
1 'polypeptide(L)'
;MITSAPRPDSSAKPPSSPPNPSPPRLKINDADISISYLKGTGPGGQKINKTNSAVQIIHKPSGVVVKCQATRSQSQNAKIARSLLADKIEALENGDKSRVAIKAAAAKKKKASKMKKTRRKYRELGEGAKEGEIEEEEDEIEIIWDDDVKEGETKDTETEIGDEAKSPEVPGKGV
;
A
#
# COMPACT_ATOMS: atom_id res chain seq x y z
N MET A 1 31.99 27.98 46.40
CA MET A 1 32.60 26.91 45.58
C MET A 1 31.46 26.21 44.86
N ILE A 2 31.37 26.37 43.53
CA ILE A 2 30.23 25.88 42.74
C ILE A 2 30.57 24.45 42.31
N THR A 3 29.87 23.47 42.85
CA THR A 3 30.09 22.04 42.57
C THR A 3 29.53 21.70 41.18
N SER A 4 30.42 21.51 40.21
CA SER A 4 30.08 21.04 38.87
C SER A 4 29.58 19.60 38.93
N ALA A 5 28.30 19.37 38.68
CA ALA A 5 27.75 18.03 38.52
C ALA A 5 28.41 17.32 37.31
N PRO A 6 28.72 16.02 37.40
CA PRO A 6 29.30 15.27 36.29
C PRO A 6 28.28 15.15 35.14
N ARG A 7 28.77 15.30 33.90
CA ARG A 7 27.96 15.11 32.68
C ARG A 7 27.53 13.63 32.61
N PRO A 8 26.26 13.34 32.27
CA PRO A 8 25.83 11.96 32.12
C PRO A 8 26.62 11.31 30.97
N ASP A 9 27.17 10.12 31.23
CA ASP A 9 27.89 9.32 30.24
C ASP A 9 27.00 9.06 29.02
N SER A 10 27.46 9.52 27.85
CA SER A 10 26.72 9.50 26.59
C SER A 10 26.60 8.09 25.96
N SER A 11 27.00 7.04 26.69
CA SER A 11 27.13 5.68 26.19
C SER A 11 25.85 4.83 26.34
N ALA A 12 24.84 5.32 27.07
CA ALA A 12 23.59 4.58 27.26
C ALA A 12 22.75 4.60 25.96
N LYS A 13 22.91 3.55 25.14
CA LYS A 13 22.01 3.26 24.02
C LYS A 13 20.57 3.26 24.54
N PRO A 14 19.66 4.08 23.96
CA PRO A 14 18.28 4.14 24.43
C PRO A 14 17.65 2.74 24.36
N PRO A 15 16.79 2.38 25.33
CA PRO A 15 16.15 1.06 25.35
C PRO A 15 15.44 0.81 24.01
N SER A 16 15.58 -0.41 23.51
CA SER A 16 15.06 -0.85 22.22
C SER A 16 13.59 -0.46 22.06
N SER A 17 13.26 0.05 20.87
CA SER A 17 11.95 0.52 20.43
C SER A 17 10.78 -0.27 21.05
N PRO A 18 9.68 0.39 21.45
CA PRO A 18 8.49 -0.32 21.94
C PRO A 18 8.04 -1.37 20.92
N PRO A 19 7.52 -2.53 21.37
CA PRO A 19 6.99 -3.55 20.49
C PRO A 19 5.91 -2.91 19.60
N ASN A 20 6.05 -3.09 18.29
CA ASN A 20 5.17 -2.53 17.29
C ASN A 20 3.70 -2.85 17.64
N PRO A 21 2.84 -1.86 17.94
CA PRO A 21 1.46 -2.10 18.34
C PRO A 21 0.55 -2.43 17.15
N SER A 22 1.11 -2.72 15.98
CA SER A 22 0.35 -3.10 14.80
C SER A 22 -0.15 -4.53 14.97
N PRO A 23 -1.47 -4.77 15.10
CA PRO A 23 -1.98 -6.12 15.18
C PRO A 23 -1.66 -6.90 13.89
N PRO A 24 -1.59 -8.23 13.98
CA PRO A 24 -1.27 -9.09 12.85
C PRO A 24 -2.25 -8.85 11.69
N ARG A 25 -1.74 -8.83 10.44
CA ARG A 25 -2.60 -8.68 9.25
C ARG A 25 -3.59 -9.85 9.20
N LEU A 26 -4.86 -9.56 8.91
CA LEU A 26 -5.86 -10.58 8.66
C LEU A 26 -5.41 -11.46 7.47
N LYS A 27 -5.27 -12.76 7.70
CA LYS A 27 -4.95 -13.72 6.63
C LYS A 27 -6.26 -14.14 5.97
N ILE A 28 -6.49 -13.68 4.75
CA ILE A 28 -7.63 -14.11 3.94
C ILE A 28 -7.21 -15.31 3.10
N ASN A 29 -8.04 -16.35 3.05
CA ASN A 29 -7.81 -17.49 2.18
C ASN A 29 -8.09 -17.12 0.73
N ASP A 30 -7.21 -17.52 -0.20
CA ASP A 30 -7.39 -17.24 -1.64
C ASP A 30 -8.63 -17.95 -2.22
N ALA A 31 -9.13 -19.01 -1.59
CA ALA A 31 -10.30 -19.77 -2.05
C ALA A 31 -11.63 -18.98 -1.98
N ASP A 32 -11.72 -18.05 -1.04
CA ASP A 32 -12.94 -17.24 -0.80
C ASP A 32 -12.98 -15.95 -1.65
N ILE A 33 -11.92 -15.74 -2.43
CA ILE A 33 -11.72 -14.53 -3.22
C ILE A 33 -11.99 -14.82 -4.70
N SER A 34 -12.78 -13.95 -5.33
CA SER A 34 -12.92 -13.90 -6.79
C SER A 34 -12.23 -12.65 -7.33
N ILE A 35 -11.32 -12.84 -8.28
CA ILE A 35 -10.58 -11.76 -8.95
C ILE A 35 -11.11 -11.63 -10.37
N SER A 36 -11.51 -10.42 -10.76
CA SER A 36 -11.95 -10.06 -12.10
C SER A 36 -11.11 -8.90 -12.63
N TYR A 37 -10.66 -9.01 -13.88
CA TYR A 37 -9.88 -7.96 -14.56
C TYR A 37 -10.79 -7.14 -15.46
N LEU A 38 -10.72 -5.83 -15.31
CA LEU A 38 -11.56 -4.86 -16.01
C LEU A 38 -10.68 -3.88 -16.78
N LYS A 39 -11.29 -3.23 -17.78
CA LYS A 39 -10.68 -2.08 -18.44
C LYS A 39 -10.74 -0.88 -17.51
N GLY A 40 -9.68 -0.08 -17.51
CA GLY A 40 -9.66 1.15 -16.72
C GLY A 40 -10.72 2.12 -17.21
N THR A 41 -11.29 2.90 -16.29
CA THR A 41 -12.30 3.92 -16.62
C THR A 41 -11.68 5.31 -16.43
N GLY A 42 -12.04 6.26 -17.30
CA GLY A 42 -11.64 7.67 -17.21
C GLY A 42 -10.96 8.22 -18.47
N PRO A 43 -10.65 9.53 -18.49
CA PRO A 43 -9.86 10.17 -19.54
C PRO A 43 -8.41 9.69 -19.44
N GLY A 44 -8.19 8.44 -19.85
CA GLY A 44 -6.90 7.78 -19.82
C GLY A 44 -6.20 7.79 -21.17
N GLY A 45 -4.87 7.65 -21.15
CA GLY A 45 -4.09 7.40 -22.37
C GLY A 45 -4.34 6.02 -22.98
N GLN A 46 -3.63 5.72 -24.07
CA GLN A 46 -3.78 4.46 -24.82
C GLN A 46 -3.68 3.20 -23.93
N LYS A 47 -2.82 3.23 -22.90
CA LYS A 47 -2.58 2.08 -22.02
C LYS A 47 -3.82 1.70 -21.19
N ILE A 48 -4.58 2.69 -20.70
CA ILE A 48 -5.75 2.50 -19.84
C ILE A 48 -6.92 1.88 -20.63
N ASN A 49 -7.09 2.33 -21.88
CA ASN A 49 -8.19 1.87 -22.74
C ASN A 49 -7.91 0.51 -23.41
N LYS A 50 -6.63 0.13 -23.57
CA LYS A 50 -6.24 -1.11 -24.28
C LYS A 50 -5.98 -2.29 -23.34
N THR A 51 -5.44 -2.05 -22.15
CA THR A 51 -5.06 -3.12 -21.21
C THR A 51 -6.10 -3.29 -20.10
N ASN A 52 -6.44 -4.53 -19.76
CA ASN A 52 -7.30 -4.86 -18.61
C ASN A 52 -6.50 -4.77 -17.30
N SER A 53 -6.00 -3.58 -16.96
CA SER A 53 -5.15 -3.39 -15.79
C SER A 53 -5.93 -3.16 -14.49
N ALA A 54 -7.21 -2.76 -14.56
CA ALA A 54 -8.02 -2.54 -13.37
C ALA A 54 -8.44 -3.89 -12.76
N VAL A 55 -8.37 -4.00 -11.44
CA VAL A 55 -8.69 -5.25 -10.73
C VAL A 55 -9.88 -5.02 -9.82
N GLN A 56 -10.87 -5.92 -9.92
CA GLN A 56 -11.98 -6.03 -9.00
C GLN A 56 -11.84 -7.33 -8.21
N ILE A 57 -11.89 -7.21 -6.88
CA ILE A 57 -11.83 -8.35 -5.97
C ILE A 57 -13.12 -8.40 -5.16
N ILE A 58 -13.71 -9.59 -5.08
CA ILE A 58 -14.93 -9.88 -4.33
C ILE A 58 -14.62 -10.95 -3.29
N HIS A 59 -14.94 -10.68 -2.03
CA HIS A 59 -14.89 -11.67 -0.96
C HIS A 59 -16.28 -12.31 -0.80
N LYS A 60 -16.43 -13.58 -1.17
CA LYS A 60 -17.73 -14.27 -1.17
C LYS A 60 -18.43 -14.29 0.19
N PRO A 61 -17.77 -14.63 1.31
CA PRO A 61 -18.49 -14.77 2.59
C PRO A 61 -18.86 -13.42 3.22
N SER A 62 -18.10 -12.36 2.97
CA SER A 62 -18.38 -11.01 3.52
C SER A 62 -19.19 -10.13 2.57
N GLY A 63 -19.25 -10.48 1.27
CA GLY A 63 -19.92 -9.67 0.24
C GLY A 63 -19.20 -8.36 -0.10
N VAL A 64 -17.99 -8.13 0.43
CA VAL A 64 -17.23 -6.90 0.20
C VAL A 64 -16.60 -6.91 -1.18
N VAL A 65 -16.80 -5.82 -1.90
CA VAL A 65 -16.26 -5.59 -3.23
C VAL A 65 -15.26 -4.44 -3.19
N VAL A 66 -14.08 -4.67 -3.75
CA VAL A 66 -13.02 -3.66 -3.88
C VAL A 66 -12.62 -3.56 -5.35
N LYS A 67 -12.54 -2.33 -5.85
CA LYS A 67 -11.99 -2.02 -7.17
C LYS A 67 -10.72 -1.20 -6.97
N CYS A 68 -9.66 -1.55 -7.68
CA CYS A 68 -8.39 -0.85 -7.61
C CYS A 68 -7.85 -0.59 -9.03
N GLN A 69 -7.48 0.67 -9.28
CA GLN A 69 -6.82 1.15 -10.49
C GLN A 69 -5.74 2.16 -10.07
N ALA A 70 -4.64 1.67 -9.49
CA ALA A 70 -3.55 2.53 -9.00
C ALA A 70 -2.42 2.63 -10.01
N THR A 71 -1.98 1.49 -10.57
CA THR A 71 -0.84 1.45 -11.49
C THR A 71 -1.21 0.84 -12.84
N ARG A 72 -0.26 0.91 -13.79
CA ARG A 72 -0.39 0.29 -15.12
C ARG A 72 -0.25 -1.25 -15.10
N SER A 73 0.17 -1.84 -13.98
CA SER A 73 0.45 -3.27 -13.85
C SER A 73 -0.68 -4.01 -13.14
N GLN A 74 -1.17 -5.08 -13.77
CA GLN A 74 -2.25 -5.89 -13.21
C GLN A 74 -1.86 -6.59 -11.90
N SER A 75 -0.60 -7.05 -11.77
CA SER A 75 -0.12 -7.79 -10.61
C SER A 75 0.01 -6.88 -9.39
N GLN A 76 0.51 -5.66 -9.58
CA GLN A 76 0.55 -4.64 -8.54
C GLN A 76 -0.87 -4.26 -8.10
N ASN A 77 -1.78 -4.01 -9.04
CA ASN A 77 -3.17 -3.72 -8.70
C ASN A 77 -3.86 -4.88 -7.96
N ALA A 78 -3.54 -6.14 -8.28
CA ALA A 78 -4.07 -7.30 -7.58
C ALA A 78 -3.55 -7.39 -6.14
N LYS A 79 -2.25 -7.14 -5.91
CA LYS A 79 -1.70 -7.04 -4.56
C LYS A 79 -2.40 -5.92 -3.78
N ILE A 80 -2.51 -4.73 -4.38
CA ILE A 80 -3.16 -3.55 -3.79
C ILE A 80 -4.61 -3.83 -3.38
N ALA A 81 -5.38 -4.40 -4.29
CA ALA A 81 -6.76 -4.77 -3.99
C ALA A 81 -6.87 -5.80 -2.85
N ARG A 82 -5.94 -6.76 -2.71
CA ARG A 82 -5.94 -7.73 -1.59
C ARG A 82 -5.69 -7.05 -0.24
N SER A 83 -4.74 -6.12 -0.16
CA SER A 83 -4.50 -5.40 1.09
C SER A 83 -5.70 -4.53 1.46
N LEU A 84 -6.27 -3.82 0.49
CA LEU A 84 -7.46 -2.99 0.72
C LEU A 84 -8.67 -3.84 1.14
N LEU A 85 -8.82 -5.04 0.59
CA LEU A 85 -9.85 -5.99 1.00
C LEU A 85 -9.66 -6.40 2.46
N ALA A 86 -8.42 -6.73 2.86
CA ALA A 86 -8.09 -7.07 4.24
C ALA A 86 -8.37 -5.92 5.21
N ASP A 87 -7.98 -4.70 4.85
CA ASP A 87 -8.22 -3.52 5.67
C ASP A 87 -9.73 -3.26 5.84
N LYS A 88 -10.54 -3.45 4.78
CA LYS A 88 -12.00 -3.31 4.85
C LYS A 88 -12.66 -4.39 5.71
N ILE A 89 -12.24 -5.65 5.57
CA ILE A 89 -12.78 -6.74 6.39
C ILE A 89 -12.41 -6.52 7.86
N GLU A 90 -11.16 -6.16 8.15
CA GLU A 90 -10.71 -5.86 9.50
C GLU A 90 -11.50 -4.69 10.12
N ALA A 91 -11.80 -3.65 9.32
CA ALA A 91 -12.65 -2.54 9.76
C ALA A 91 -14.08 -2.98 10.06
N LEU A 92 -14.65 -3.90 9.29
CA LEU A 92 -15.99 -4.45 9.56
C LEU A 92 -16.03 -5.32 10.82
N GLU A 93 -15.02 -6.16 11.03
CA GLU A 93 -14.97 -7.08 12.18
C GLU A 93 -14.59 -6.38 13.48
N ASN A 94 -13.63 -5.45 13.44
CA ASN A 94 -13.03 -4.85 14.64
C ASN A 94 -13.43 -3.39 14.87
N GLY A 95 -14.07 -2.72 13.90
CA GLY A 95 -14.52 -1.32 14.01
C GLY A 95 -13.40 -0.39 14.49
N ASP A 96 -13.59 0.19 15.68
CA ASP A 96 -12.66 1.13 16.33
C ASP A 96 -11.30 0.52 16.73
N LYS A 97 -11.23 -0.81 16.86
CA LYS A 97 -9.97 -1.52 17.16
C LYS A 97 -9.20 -1.92 15.91
N SER A 98 -9.73 -1.62 14.72
CA SER A 98 -9.05 -1.92 13.47
C SER A 98 -7.71 -1.18 13.36
N ARG A 99 -6.75 -1.78 12.66
CA ARG A 99 -5.46 -1.13 12.33
C ARG A 99 -5.64 0.26 11.74
N VAL A 100 -6.59 0.39 10.83
CA VAL A 100 -6.85 1.65 10.14
C VAL A 100 -7.29 2.71 11.15
N ALA A 101 -8.22 2.37 12.05
CA ALA A 101 -8.68 3.27 13.10
C ALA A 101 -7.56 3.64 14.09
N ILE A 102 -6.76 2.67 14.55
CA ILE A 102 -5.63 2.92 15.47
C ILE A 102 -4.58 3.83 14.81
N LYS A 103 -4.22 3.54 13.55
CA LYS A 103 -3.28 4.37 12.78
C LYS A 103 -3.83 5.77 12.55
N ALA A 104 -5.10 5.89 12.18
CA ALA A 104 -5.76 7.18 11.99
C ALA A 104 -5.80 8.00 13.29
N ALA A 105 -6.12 7.38 14.42
CA ALA A 105 -6.12 8.03 15.73
C ALA A 105 -4.72 8.52 16.13
N ALA A 106 -3.69 7.69 15.90
CA ALA A 106 -2.30 8.06 16.15
C ALA A 106 -1.84 9.23 15.25
N ALA A 107 -2.23 9.23 13.97
CA ALA A 107 -1.95 10.31 13.04
C ALA A 107 -2.63 11.62 13.47
N LYS A 108 -3.92 11.58 13.85
CA LYS A 108 -4.66 12.74 14.38
C LYS A 108 -3.98 13.33 15.63
N LYS A 109 -3.53 12.48 16.58
CA LYS A 109 -2.81 12.93 17.78
C LYS A 109 -1.48 13.61 17.44
N LYS A 110 -0.74 13.11 16.44
CA LYS A 110 0.49 13.73 15.95
C LYS A 110 0.22 15.08 15.28
N LYS A 111 -0.78 15.17 14.40
CA LYS A 111 -1.22 16.43 13.76
C LYS A 111 -1.60 17.47 14.82
N ALA A 112 -2.45 17.11 15.79
CA ALA A 112 -2.84 17.99 16.89
C ALA A 112 -1.64 18.47 17.74
N SER A 113 -0.67 17.58 18.01
CA SER A 113 0.54 17.93 18.76
C SER A 113 1.44 18.88 17.97
N LYS A 114 1.60 18.68 16.66
CA LYS A 114 2.31 19.62 15.77
C LYS A 114 1.61 20.97 15.76
N MET A 115 0.30 21.00 15.54
CA MET A 115 -0.50 22.23 15.51
C MET A 115 -0.41 23.02 16.83
N LYS A 116 -0.44 22.34 17.99
CA LYS A 116 -0.28 23.02 19.29
C LYS A 116 1.11 23.65 19.44
N LYS A 117 2.17 22.97 18.97
CA LYS A 117 3.54 23.48 19.01
C LYS A 117 3.74 24.66 18.07
N THR A 118 3.24 24.57 16.83
CA THR A 118 3.31 25.68 15.87
C THR A 118 2.54 26.89 16.40
N ARG A 119 1.30 26.69 16.88
CA ARG A 119 0.48 27.75 17.48
C ARG A 119 1.19 28.45 18.65
N ARG A 120 1.87 27.69 19.52
CA ARG A 120 2.67 28.26 20.61
C ARG A 120 3.85 29.09 20.10
N LYS A 121 4.58 28.57 19.11
CA LYS A 121 5.74 29.25 18.50
C LYS A 121 5.34 30.60 17.90
N TYR A 122 4.30 30.62 17.07
CA TYR A 122 3.88 31.85 16.38
C TYR A 122 3.22 32.87 17.33
N ARG A 123 2.53 32.43 18.39
CA ARG A 123 2.03 33.32 19.44
C ARG A 123 3.14 34.04 20.21
N GLU A 124 4.30 33.41 20.38
CA GLU A 124 5.44 33.95 21.15
C GLU A 124 6.25 34.99 20.36
N LEU A 125 6.24 34.92 19.02
CA LEU A 125 6.95 35.83 18.11
C LEU A 125 6.21 37.16 17.84
N GLY A 126 5.03 37.38 18.43
CA GLY A 126 4.31 38.67 18.36
C GLY A 126 3.73 39.02 16.99
N GLU A 127 3.98 38.21 15.96
CA GLU A 127 3.24 38.27 14.70
C GLU A 127 1.80 37.83 14.99
N GLY A 128 0.90 38.82 15.09
CA GLY A 128 -0.52 38.61 15.34
C GLY A 128 -1.03 37.44 14.52
N ALA A 129 -1.72 36.52 15.20
CA ALA A 129 -2.22 35.26 14.66
C ALA A 129 -2.75 35.45 13.24
N LYS A 130 -1.93 35.14 12.25
CA LYS A 130 -2.47 34.72 10.96
C LYS A 130 -3.17 33.41 11.29
N GLU A 131 -4.48 33.49 11.50
CA GLU A 131 -5.42 32.41 11.23
C GLU A 131 -5.28 32.09 9.74
N GLY A 132 -4.11 31.58 9.34
CA GLY A 132 -4.00 30.83 8.12
C GLY A 132 -4.85 29.62 8.38
N GLU A 133 -5.98 29.55 7.68
CA GLU A 133 -6.58 28.31 7.23
C GLU A 133 -5.42 27.34 7.01
N ILE A 134 -5.20 26.42 7.96
CA ILE A 134 -4.38 25.27 7.68
C ILE A 134 -5.30 24.53 6.73
N GLU A 135 -5.12 24.75 5.43
CA GLU A 135 -5.72 23.89 4.41
C GLU A 135 -5.50 22.49 4.94
N GLU A 136 -6.61 21.83 5.26
CA GLU A 136 -6.61 20.43 5.54
C GLU A 136 -6.20 19.80 4.21
N GLU A 137 -4.90 19.81 3.92
CA GLU A 137 -4.28 18.75 3.15
C GLU A 137 -4.66 17.51 3.95
N GLU A 138 -5.79 16.95 3.56
CA GLU A 138 -5.97 15.53 3.47
C GLU A 138 -4.73 15.04 2.75
N ASP A 139 -3.64 14.86 3.51
CA ASP A 139 -2.56 14.00 3.10
C ASP A 139 -3.31 12.71 2.75
N GLU A 140 -3.56 12.49 1.46
CA GLU A 140 -3.89 11.17 0.97
C GLU A 140 -2.85 10.32 1.66
N ILE A 141 -3.32 9.42 2.53
CA ILE A 141 -2.45 8.42 3.08
C ILE A 141 -2.12 7.58 1.85
N GLU A 142 -1.09 7.98 1.10
CA GLU A 142 -0.28 7.05 0.37
C GLU A 142 0.13 6.07 1.45
N ILE A 143 -0.58 4.95 1.47
CA ILE A 143 -0.12 3.78 2.16
C ILE A 143 1.24 3.55 1.48
N ILE A 144 2.31 4.01 2.11
CA ILE A 144 3.65 3.59 1.76
C ILE A 144 3.64 2.12 2.10
N TRP A 145 3.52 1.33 1.05
CA TRP A 145 3.66 -0.10 1.13
C TRP A 145 5.13 -0.35 1.43
N ASP A 146 5.44 -0.69 2.69
CA ASP A 146 6.62 -1.49 3.01
C ASP A 146 6.45 -2.84 2.32
N ASP A 147 6.64 -2.86 1.01
CA ASP A 147 6.90 -4.07 0.23
C ASP A 147 8.42 -4.23 0.29
N ASP A 148 8.87 -4.97 1.31
CA ASP A 148 10.15 -5.67 1.34
C ASP A 148 10.17 -6.68 0.16
N VAL A 149 10.24 -6.13 -1.07
CA VAL A 149 10.56 -6.90 -2.26
C VAL A 149 12.05 -7.17 -2.15
N LYS A 150 12.41 -8.28 -1.49
CA LYS A 150 13.63 -8.98 -1.87
C LYS A 150 13.41 -9.44 -3.30
N GLU A 151 13.94 -8.67 -4.24
CA GLU A 151 14.11 -9.11 -5.63
C GLU A 151 14.94 -10.40 -5.59
N GLY A 152 14.27 -11.55 -5.69
CA GLY A 152 14.91 -12.78 -6.11
C GLY A 152 15.14 -12.66 -7.60
N GLU A 153 16.40 -12.57 -8.01
CA GLU A 153 16.85 -12.67 -9.39
C GLU A 153 16.23 -13.91 -10.05
N THR A 154 15.31 -13.71 -11.00
CA THR A 154 14.93 -14.77 -11.93
C THR A 154 15.97 -14.79 -13.03
N LYS A 155 16.93 -15.72 -12.93
CA LYS A 155 17.81 -16.07 -14.06
C LYS A 155 16.95 -16.52 -15.23
N ASP A 156 17.01 -15.77 -16.32
CA ASP A 156 16.47 -16.16 -17.61
C ASP A 156 17.18 -17.45 -18.07
N THR A 157 16.49 -18.58 -18.05
CA THR A 157 16.89 -19.77 -18.79
C THR A 157 16.13 -19.77 -20.10
N GLU A 158 16.79 -19.28 -21.15
CA GLU A 158 16.43 -19.57 -22.54
C GLU A 158 16.30 -21.09 -22.70
N THR A 159 15.08 -21.57 -22.96
CA THR A 159 14.86 -22.93 -23.45
C THR A 159 14.62 -22.81 -24.94
N GLU A 160 15.67 -23.11 -25.70
CA GLU A 160 15.60 -23.31 -27.15
C GLU A 160 14.66 -24.47 -27.44
N ILE A 161 13.51 -24.19 -28.06
CA ILE A 161 12.66 -25.22 -28.65
C ILE A 161 13.21 -25.44 -30.07
N GLY A 162 14.04 -26.46 -30.20
CA GLY A 162 14.45 -27.02 -31.48
C GLY A 162 13.31 -27.83 -32.07
N ASP A 163 12.84 -27.44 -33.26
CA ASP A 163 11.88 -28.21 -34.05
C ASP A 163 12.55 -28.55 -35.40
N GLU A 164 13.25 -29.69 -35.41
CA GLU A 164 13.73 -30.36 -36.62
C GLU A 164 13.29 -31.82 -36.57
N ALA A 165 12.32 -32.20 -37.42
CA ALA A 165 12.50 -33.26 -38.42
C ALA A 165 11.18 -33.65 -39.12
N LYS A 166 11.17 -33.33 -40.43
CA LYS A 166 10.97 -34.26 -41.55
C LYS A 166 9.57 -34.83 -41.85
N SER A 167 9.14 -34.49 -43.07
CA SER A 167 8.02 -34.94 -43.90
C SER A 167 7.76 -36.45 -43.95
N PRO A 168 6.60 -36.86 -44.51
CA PRO A 168 6.67 -37.30 -45.90
C PRO A 168 5.54 -36.79 -46.84
N GLU A 169 5.92 -36.65 -48.11
CA GLU A 169 5.07 -36.52 -49.32
C GLU A 169 4.04 -37.67 -49.41
N VAL A 170 2.88 -37.59 -50.09
CA VAL A 170 2.57 -37.56 -51.54
C VAL A 170 1.01 -37.68 -51.68
N PRO A 171 0.35 -37.81 -52.86
CA PRO A 171 0.55 -37.25 -54.21
C PRO A 171 -0.73 -36.56 -54.76
N GLY A 172 -0.61 -35.92 -55.93
CA GLY A 172 -1.69 -35.17 -56.58
C GLY A 172 -2.82 -35.96 -57.27
N LYS A 173 -3.84 -35.19 -57.63
CA LYS A 173 -4.87 -35.35 -58.69
C LYS A 173 -5.51 -33.97 -58.79
N GLY A 174 -5.47 -33.20 -59.88
CA GLY A 174 -5.66 -33.61 -61.27
C GLY A 174 -7.17 -33.66 -61.55
N VAL A 175 -7.76 -32.52 -61.92
CA VAL A 175 -8.64 -32.24 -63.07
C VAL A 175 -8.76 -30.71 -63.18
#